data_AF-A0A5U4Q5N6-F1
#
_entry.id   AF-A0A5U4Q5N6-F1
#
_cell.length_a   1.000
_cell.length_b   1.000
_cell.length_c   1.000
_cell.angle_alpha   90.00
_cell.angle_beta   90.00
_cell.angle_gamma   90.00
#
_symmetry.space_group_name_H-M   'P 1'
#
loop_
_entity.id
_entity.type
_entity.pdbx_description
1 polymer ?
#
loop_
_entity_poly.entity_id
_entity_poly.type
_entity_poly.pdbx_seq_one_letter_code
_entity_poly.pdbx_strand_id
1 'polypeptide(L)'
;MANTGKEYEELVRDIQRSLINAENIPSLKNINIEKNKKIKDRSGIDREFDIYWEFEIGGHTYRSVIECKDYSSPVSIEKIDAFIGKTNDIPGLKLIYATRTGYQSGAKIKAEQHNIQLLVIRDQQAQDWVDDDGTPLLKSIHFKMTAILPPRIINFNVHVDKEWFYSQNEYTENTLPYLFKTELSDAIFIRNISKGEKYSIHDLSRLLMKKVDNMVYGENIYAEKIDNGYIENANSSVKMKIKGYDCTYIYRKPIEDVSIIDFSEQIKAIVEDFITGKKKWVLKNGIVK
;
A
#
# COMPACT_ATOMS: atom_id res chain seq x y z
N MET A 1 -8.46 24.80 -22.68
CA MET A 1 -7.73 25.92 -22.02
C MET A 1 -6.38 26.05 -22.69
N ALA A 2 -5.85 27.26 -22.86
CA ALA A 2 -4.49 27.44 -23.35
C ALA A 2 -3.49 26.94 -22.31
N ASN A 3 -2.46 26.21 -22.73
CA ASN A 3 -1.40 25.79 -21.82
C ASN A 3 -0.63 27.03 -21.33
N THR A 4 -0.68 27.30 -20.02
CA THR A 4 -0.02 28.45 -19.41
C THR A 4 1.37 28.13 -18.86
N GLY A 5 1.79 26.86 -18.85
CA GLY A 5 3.06 26.39 -18.27
C GLY A 5 3.09 26.34 -16.74
N LYS A 6 2.19 27.07 -16.05
CA LYS A 6 2.20 27.20 -14.57
C LYS A 6 2.09 25.89 -13.81
N GLU A 7 1.28 24.95 -14.29
CA GLU A 7 1.14 23.62 -13.67
C GLU A 7 2.45 22.82 -13.79
N TYR A 8 3.14 22.96 -14.92
CA TYR A 8 4.42 22.33 -15.12
C TYR A 8 5.51 22.96 -14.24
N GLU A 9 5.56 24.29 -14.12
CA GLU A 9 6.45 24.97 -13.16
C GLU A 9 6.21 24.51 -11.72
N GLU A 10 4.95 24.33 -11.32
CA GLU A 10 4.59 23.80 -10.00
C GLU A 10 5.12 22.38 -9.80
N LEU A 11 4.93 21.51 -10.80
CA LEU A 11 5.47 20.16 -10.80
C LEU A 11 7.00 20.19 -10.65
N VAL A 12 7.72 20.93 -11.50
CA VAL A 12 9.18 20.98 -11.47
C VAL A 12 9.69 21.50 -10.13
N ARG A 13 9.05 22.52 -9.55
CA ARG A 13 9.40 23.04 -8.22
C ARG A 13 9.26 21.97 -7.14
N ASP A 14 8.16 21.22 -7.15
CA ASP A 14 7.93 20.14 -6.20
C ASP A 14 8.93 19.00 -6.36
N ILE A 15 9.21 18.63 -7.61
CA ILE A 15 10.21 17.62 -7.94
C ILE A 15 11.59 18.07 -7.43
N GLN A 16 11.97 19.32 -7.66
CA GLN A 16 13.23 19.87 -7.16
C GLN A 16 13.31 19.82 -5.63
N ARG A 17 12.20 20.09 -4.94
CA ARG A 17 12.09 19.96 -3.48
C ARG A 17 12.34 18.52 -3.03
N SER A 18 11.70 17.54 -3.68
CA SER A 18 11.90 16.12 -3.40
C SER A 18 13.35 15.68 -3.64
N LEU A 19 13.96 16.13 -4.74
CA LEU A 19 15.36 15.85 -5.05
C LEU A 19 16.31 16.39 -3.97
N ILE A 20 16.14 17.64 -3.56
CA ILE A 20 16.96 18.25 -2.49
C ILE A 20 16.80 17.50 -1.16
N ASN A 21 15.55 17.18 -0.79
CA ASN A 21 15.27 16.48 0.46
C ASN A 21 15.86 15.06 0.47
N ALA A 22 15.89 14.38 -0.68
CA ALA A 22 16.40 13.02 -0.79
C ALA A 22 17.92 12.92 -0.57
N GLU A 23 18.69 13.96 -0.88
CA GLU A 23 20.14 13.99 -0.60
C GLU A 23 20.44 14.02 0.91
N ASN A 24 19.47 14.42 1.74
CA ASN A 24 19.53 14.40 3.21
C ASN A 24 20.82 14.99 3.80
N ILE A 25 21.33 16.07 3.19
CA ILE A 25 22.56 16.74 3.63
C ILE A 25 22.26 17.52 4.92
N PRO A 26 22.83 17.16 6.08
CA PRO A 26 22.43 17.74 7.36
C PRO A 26 22.62 19.25 7.47
N SER A 27 23.63 19.79 6.79
CA SER A 27 23.94 21.23 6.73
C SER A 27 23.05 22.02 5.78
N LEU A 28 22.34 21.35 4.87
CA LEU A 28 21.50 21.96 3.84
C LEU A 28 20.04 21.57 4.08
N LYS A 29 19.46 22.09 5.17
CA LYS A 29 18.05 21.90 5.51
C LYS A 29 17.22 23.12 5.12
N ASN A 30 15.98 22.89 4.72
CA ASN A 30 14.98 23.93 4.45
C ASN A 30 15.41 24.95 3.38
N ILE A 31 16.08 24.49 2.32
CA ILE A 31 16.39 25.32 1.16
C ILE A 31 15.08 25.93 0.62
N ASN A 32 15.05 27.25 0.54
CA ASN A 32 13.91 27.97 -0.02
C ASN A 32 13.92 27.85 -1.54
N ILE A 33 12.87 27.26 -2.12
CA ILE A 33 12.69 27.15 -3.57
C ILE A 33 11.63 28.18 -3.98
N GLU A 34 12.07 29.23 -4.64
CA GLU A 34 11.25 30.34 -5.11
C GLU A 34 10.81 30.10 -6.56
N LYS A 35 9.61 30.53 -6.91
CA LYS A 35 9.16 30.59 -8.31
C LYS A 35 9.20 32.01 -8.83
N ASN A 36 9.34 32.17 -10.15
CA ASN A 36 9.31 33.45 -10.86
C ASN A 36 10.30 34.47 -10.25
N LYS A 37 11.50 34.00 -9.91
CA LYS A 37 12.52 34.81 -9.26
C LYS A 37 13.10 35.80 -10.25
N LYS A 38 13.01 37.09 -9.94
CA LYS A 38 13.70 38.14 -10.69
C LYS A 38 15.10 38.37 -10.13
N ILE A 39 16.10 38.31 -11.01
CA ILE A 39 17.49 38.59 -10.70
C ILE A 39 17.96 39.71 -11.64
N LYS A 40 18.59 40.75 -11.08
CA LYS A 40 19.19 41.81 -11.90
C LYS A 40 20.46 41.32 -12.57
N ASP A 41 20.54 41.51 -13.89
CA ASP A 41 21.78 41.32 -14.63
C ASP A 41 22.76 42.48 -14.41
N ARG A 42 23.98 42.35 -14.97
CA ARG A 42 25.02 43.38 -14.89
C ARG A 42 24.59 44.75 -15.43
N SER A 43 23.56 44.81 -16.26
CA SER A 43 22.98 46.05 -16.80
C SER A 43 21.81 46.58 -15.96
N GLY A 44 21.48 45.92 -14.84
CA GLY A 44 20.38 46.31 -13.94
C GLY A 44 18.99 45.84 -14.41
N ILE A 45 18.91 45.06 -15.50
CA ILE A 45 17.67 44.57 -16.07
C ILE A 45 17.21 43.33 -15.30
N ASP A 46 15.93 43.27 -14.95
CA ASP A 46 15.35 42.11 -14.28
C ASP A 46 15.20 40.94 -15.26
N ARG A 47 15.85 39.82 -14.93
CA ARG A 47 15.66 38.53 -15.60
C ARG A 47 14.89 37.60 -14.67
N GLU A 48 13.71 37.18 -15.11
CA GLU A 48 12.83 36.28 -14.34
C GLU A 48 13.17 34.83 -14.63
N PHE A 49 13.34 33.97 -13.62
CA PHE A 49 13.55 32.54 -13.75
C PHE A 49 12.41 31.78 -13.10
N ASP A 50 11.94 30.72 -13.77
CA ASP A 50 10.73 29.99 -13.34
C ASP A 50 10.92 29.37 -11.95
N ILE A 51 12.11 28.83 -11.67
CA ILE A 51 12.48 28.30 -10.35
C ILE A 51 13.88 28.76 -9.97
N TYR A 52 14.06 29.09 -8.69
CA TYR A 52 15.32 29.50 -8.10
C TYR A 52 15.50 28.86 -6.72
N TRP A 53 16.74 28.50 -6.39
CA TRP A 53 17.14 28.28 -5.02
C TRP A 53 18.62 28.61 -4.82
N GLU A 54 18.99 28.86 -3.58
CA GLU A 54 20.37 29.05 -3.18
C GLU A 54 20.64 28.41 -1.82
N PHE A 55 21.93 28.15 -1.57
CA PHE A 55 22.40 27.73 -0.27
C PHE A 55 23.85 28.15 -0.06
N GLU A 56 24.29 28.17 1.20
CA GLU A 56 25.66 28.49 1.57
C GLU A 56 26.36 27.26 2.13
N ILE A 57 27.57 26.99 1.67
CA ILE A 57 28.45 26.00 2.27
C ILE A 57 29.90 26.45 2.14
N GLY A 58 30.68 26.34 3.22
CA GLY A 58 32.09 26.76 3.23
C GLY A 58 32.31 28.26 2.96
N GLY A 59 31.33 29.12 3.31
CA GLY A 59 31.41 30.57 3.07
C GLY A 59 31.12 31.00 1.63
N HIS A 60 30.65 30.08 0.77
CA HIS A 60 30.30 30.37 -0.61
C HIS A 60 28.81 30.15 -0.85
N THR A 61 28.16 31.09 -1.55
CA THR A 61 26.76 30.99 -1.98
C THR A 61 26.67 30.31 -3.33
N TYR A 62 25.92 29.21 -3.39
CA TYR A 62 25.62 28.47 -4.62
C TYR A 62 24.20 28.77 -5.04
N ARG A 63 24.02 29.26 -6.27
CA ARG A 63 22.72 29.70 -6.80
C ARG A 63 22.37 28.86 -8.01
N SER A 64 21.14 28.38 -8.07
CA SER A 64 20.65 27.55 -9.18
C SER A 64 19.36 28.12 -9.73
N VAL A 65 19.18 28.02 -11.04
CA VAL A 65 17.97 28.43 -11.76
C VAL A 65 17.49 27.30 -12.65
N ILE A 66 16.16 27.17 -12.78
CA ILE A 66 15.53 26.32 -13.80
C ILE A 66 14.66 27.20 -14.70
N GLU A 67 14.83 27.01 -16.01
CA GLU A 67 13.85 27.43 -17.01
C GLU A 67 12.99 26.22 -17.41
N CYS A 68 11.68 26.36 -17.31
CA CYS A 68 10.68 25.35 -17.63
C CYS A 68 10.05 25.64 -19.00
N LYS A 69 9.93 24.61 -19.84
CA LYS A 69 9.17 24.68 -21.10
C LYS A 69 8.27 23.47 -21.27
N ASP A 70 6.97 23.72 -21.20
CA ASP A 70 5.92 22.72 -21.36
C ASP A 70 5.41 22.69 -22.80
N TYR A 71 6.23 22.16 -23.71
CA TYR A 71 5.93 22.09 -25.13
C TYR A 71 5.39 20.70 -25.51
N SER A 72 4.74 20.61 -26.67
CA SER A 72 4.33 19.34 -27.29
C SER A 72 5.40 18.73 -28.19
N SER A 73 6.51 19.43 -28.41
CA SER A 73 7.63 19.01 -29.26
C SER A 73 8.97 19.22 -28.55
N PRO A 74 10.04 18.52 -28.96
CA PRO A 74 11.38 18.72 -28.39
C PRO A 74 11.83 20.18 -28.44
N VAL A 75 12.52 20.63 -27.38
CA VAL A 75 13.05 21.99 -27.27
C VAL A 75 14.11 22.23 -28.34
N SER A 76 13.95 23.33 -29.09
CA SER A 76 14.88 23.74 -30.15
C SER A 76 16.12 24.45 -29.61
N ILE A 77 17.16 24.52 -30.43
CA ILE A 77 18.42 25.20 -30.09
C ILE A 77 18.21 26.68 -29.75
N GLU A 78 17.30 27.36 -30.45
CA GLU A 78 16.98 28.78 -30.23
C GLU A 78 16.57 29.08 -28.79
N LYS A 79 15.90 28.14 -28.12
CA LYS A 79 15.48 28.30 -26.72
C LYS A 79 16.65 28.20 -25.75
N ILE A 80 17.62 27.36 -26.06
CA ILE A 80 18.86 27.25 -25.30
C ILE A 80 19.74 28.50 -25.53
N ASP A 81 19.86 28.97 -26.76
CA ASP A 81 20.57 30.22 -27.08
C ASP A 81 19.99 31.43 -26.34
N ALA A 82 18.66 31.55 -26.32
CA ALA A 82 17.98 32.61 -25.56
C ALA A 82 18.27 32.50 -24.05
N PHE A 83 18.33 31.30 -23.50
CA PHE A 83 18.65 31.08 -22.08
C PHE A 83 20.10 31.39 -21.75
N ILE A 84 21.04 31.04 -22.64
CA ILE A 84 22.44 31.47 -22.54
C ILE A 84 22.51 32.99 -22.54
N GLY A 85 21.88 33.68 -23.50
CA GLY A 85 21.88 35.14 -23.55
C GLY A 85 21.28 35.78 -22.29
N LYS A 86 20.19 35.22 -21.76
CA LYS A 86 19.54 35.66 -20.51
C LYS A 86 20.45 35.51 -19.28
N THR A 87 21.31 34.49 -19.25
CA THR A 87 22.12 34.13 -18.08
C THR A 87 23.55 34.63 -18.17
N ASN A 88 24.03 35.00 -19.36
CA ASN A 88 25.43 35.40 -19.61
C ASN A 88 25.90 36.57 -18.74
N ASP A 89 24.99 37.50 -18.44
CA ASP A 89 25.27 38.68 -17.62
C ASP A 89 24.97 38.47 -16.12
N ILE A 90 24.71 37.23 -15.68
CA ILE A 90 24.47 36.87 -14.28
C ILE A 90 25.46 35.75 -13.88
N PRO A 91 26.66 36.10 -13.36
CA PRO A 91 27.69 35.12 -13.07
C PRO A 91 27.33 34.20 -11.88
N GLY A 92 27.84 32.97 -11.89
CA GLY A 92 27.75 32.05 -10.74
C GLY A 92 26.41 31.34 -10.57
N LEU A 93 25.62 31.24 -11.65
CA LEU A 93 24.40 30.42 -11.66
C LEU A 93 24.72 28.99 -12.14
N LYS A 94 24.20 27.99 -11.44
CA LYS A 94 24.01 26.65 -12.00
C LYS A 94 22.76 26.67 -12.88
N LEU A 95 22.93 26.36 -14.15
CA LEU A 95 21.90 26.45 -15.16
C LEU A 95 21.24 25.09 -15.41
N ILE A 96 19.92 25.06 -15.32
CA ILE A 96 19.11 23.88 -15.59
C ILE A 96 17.96 24.28 -16.52
N TYR A 97 17.65 23.42 -17.48
CA TYR A 97 16.51 23.57 -18.37
C TYR A 97 15.65 22.33 -18.20
N ALA A 98 14.34 22.49 -18.07
CA ALA A 98 13.40 21.39 -17.85
C ALA A 98 12.27 21.39 -18.88
N THR A 99 11.92 20.22 -19.40
CA THR A 99 10.80 20.03 -20.33
C THR A 99 10.15 18.65 -20.19
N ARG A 100 8.98 18.42 -20.81
CA ARG A 100 8.34 17.09 -20.87
C ARG A 100 8.78 16.25 -22.07
N THR A 101 9.28 16.87 -23.13
CA THR A 101 9.36 16.28 -24.48
C THR A 101 10.78 16.01 -24.98
N GLY A 102 11.81 16.37 -24.21
CA GLY A 102 13.20 16.26 -24.63
C GLY A 102 13.70 17.42 -25.48
N TYR A 103 14.86 17.23 -26.11
CA TYR A 103 15.61 18.28 -26.79
C TYR A 103 16.07 17.83 -28.17
N GLN A 104 16.17 18.77 -29.11
CA GLN A 104 16.81 18.51 -30.40
C GLN A 104 18.33 18.30 -30.23
N SER A 105 18.96 17.61 -31.18
CA SER A 105 20.41 17.32 -31.13
C SER A 105 21.26 18.60 -31.01
N GLY A 106 20.93 19.65 -31.76
CA GLY A 106 21.61 20.95 -31.66
C GLY A 106 21.45 21.61 -30.30
N ALA A 107 20.28 21.49 -29.67
CA ALA A 107 20.03 22.00 -28.33
C ALA A 107 20.86 21.26 -27.27
N LYS A 108 20.98 19.92 -27.39
CA LYS A 108 21.85 19.10 -26.53
C LYS A 108 23.30 19.54 -26.61
N ILE A 109 23.86 19.61 -27.82
CA ILE A 109 25.26 20.00 -28.04
C ILE A 109 25.53 21.40 -27.45
N LYS A 110 24.61 22.34 -27.70
CA LYS A 110 24.75 23.72 -27.20
C LYS A 110 24.71 23.78 -25.67
N ALA A 111 23.81 23.04 -25.04
CA ALA A 111 23.69 22.99 -23.59
C ALA A 111 24.95 22.41 -22.92
N GLU A 112 25.50 21.32 -23.47
CA GLU A 112 26.74 20.69 -23.00
C GLU A 112 27.92 21.68 -23.02
N GLN A 113 28.10 22.42 -24.13
CA GLN A 113 29.16 23.43 -24.27
C GLN A 113 29.06 24.58 -23.25
N HIS A 114 27.85 24.85 -22.74
CA HIS A 114 27.58 25.94 -21.81
C HIS A 114 27.26 25.47 -20.38
N ASN A 115 27.54 24.20 -20.05
CA ASN A 115 27.30 23.59 -18.73
C ASN A 115 25.84 23.69 -18.23
N ILE A 116 24.88 23.66 -19.16
CA ILE A 116 23.46 23.67 -18.86
C ILE A 116 22.98 22.23 -18.69
N GLN A 117 22.42 21.91 -17.53
CA GLN A 117 21.80 20.61 -17.31
C GLN A 117 20.44 20.55 -18.00
N LEU A 118 20.19 19.47 -18.74
CA LEU A 118 18.95 19.24 -19.45
C LEU A 118 18.15 18.15 -18.76
N LEU A 119 16.95 18.48 -18.27
CA LEU A 119 16.07 17.55 -17.58
C LEU A 119 14.78 17.32 -18.38
N VAL A 120 14.41 16.06 -18.52
CA VAL A 120 13.07 15.66 -18.95
C VAL A 120 12.27 15.23 -17.72
N ILE A 121 11.29 16.05 -17.34
CA ILE A 121 10.42 15.78 -16.18
C ILE A 121 9.02 15.50 -16.72
N ARG A 122 8.59 14.24 -16.63
CA ARG A 122 7.37 13.77 -17.29
C ARG A 122 6.67 12.69 -16.48
N ASP A 123 5.45 12.37 -16.88
CA ASP A 123 4.79 11.17 -16.41
C ASP A 123 5.55 9.92 -16.89
N GLN A 124 5.38 8.84 -16.14
CA GLN A 124 5.89 7.53 -16.51
C GLN A 124 5.31 7.06 -17.86
N GLN A 125 6.08 6.24 -18.56
CA GLN A 125 5.69 5.61 -19.80
C GLN A 125 6.02 4.11 -19.75
N ALA A 126 5.51 3.33 -20.68
CA ALA A 126 5.63 1.87 -20.65
C ALA A 126 7.10 1.41 -20.60
N GLN A 127 7.98 2.10 -21.33
CA GLN A 127 9.41 1.82 -21.38
C GLN A 127 10.18 2.18 -20.11
N ASP A 128 9.60 2.95 -19.18
CA ASP A 128 10.26 3.17 -17.88
C ASP A 128 10.16 1.93 -17.00
N TRP A 129 9.17 1.05 -17.23
CA TRP A 129 8.98 -0.19 -16.49
C TRP A 129 9.84 -1.35 -17.03
N VAL A 130 10.90 -1.02 -17.75
CA VAL A 130 11.84 -1.97 -18.34
C VAL A 130 13.24 -1.39 -18.13
N ASP A 131 14.13 -2.18 -17.57
CA ASP A 131 15.55 -1.83 -17.43
C ASP A 131 16.28 -1.85 -18.78
N ASP A 132 17.50 -1.29 -18.81
CA ASP A 132 18.31 -1.16 -20.02
C ASP A 132 18.63 -2.52 -20.69
N ASP A 133 18.62 -3.61 -19.93
CA ASP A 133 18.84 -4.98 -20.41
C ASP A 133 17.56 -5.68 -20.88
N GLY A 134 16.41 -5.00 -20.81
CA GLY A 134 15.10 -5.54 -21.16
C GLY A 134 14.36 -6.20 -20.00
N THR A 135 14.91 -6.20 -18.79
CA THR A 135 14.26 -6.79 -17.61
C THR A 135 13.03 -5.96 -17.19
N PRO A 136 11.82 -6.54 -17.10
CA PRO A 136 10.64 -5.82 -16.63
C PRO A 136 10.74 -5.50 -15.13
N LEU A 137 10.37 -4.28 -14.76
CA LEU A 137 10.28 -3.82 -13.38
C LEU A 137 8.91 -4.16 -12.77
N LEU A 138 8.86 -4.26 -11.44
CA LEU A 138 7.64 -4.56 -10.69
C LEU A 138 6.64 -3.40 -10.78
N LYS A 139 5.64 -3.53 -11.66
CA LYS A 139 4.57 -2.53 -11.82
C LYS A 139 3.36 -2.78 -10.92
N SER A 140 2.89 -4.03 -10.84
CA SER A 140 1.73 -4.37 -10.02
C SER A 140 1.86 -5.72 -9.32
N ILE A 141 1.19 -5.85 -8.17
CA ILE A 141 1.02 -7.11 -7.44
C ILE A 141 -0.47 -7.42 -7.38
N HIS A 142 -0.86 -8.61 -7.84
CA HIS A 142 -2.23 -9.10 -7.80
C HIS A 142 -2.33 -10.20 -6.75
N PHE A 143 -2.94 -9.90 -5.62
CA PHE A 143 -3.17 -10.83 -4.53
C PHE A 143 -4.56 -11.43 -4.65
N LYS A 144 -4.65 -12.74 -4.91
CA LYS A 144 -5.91 -13.49 -4.91
C LYS A 144 -5.97 -14.37 -3.67
N MET A 145 -6.95 -14.12 -2.81
CA MET A 145 -7.17 -14.86 -1.58
C MET A 145 -8.48 -15.64 -1.66
N THR A 146 -8.44 -16.89 -1.19
CA THR A 146 -9.64 -17.71 -0.97
C THR A 146 -9.64 -18.18 0.49
N ALA A 147 -10.54 -17.64 1.31
CA ALA A 147 -10.67 -18.01 2.72
C ALA A 147 -11.86 -18.94 2.94
N ILE A 148 -11.59 -20.15 3.43
CA ILE A 148 -12.61 -21.12 3.83
C ILE A 148 -12.85 -20.97 5.33
N LEU A 149 -14.06 -20.56 5.70
CA LEU A 149 -14.44 -20.40 7.10
C LEU A 149 -15.07 -21.69 7.63
N PRO A 150 -14.82 -22.06 8.91
CA PRO A 150 -15.50 -23.18 9.52
C PRO A 150 -17.02 -22.91 9.61
N PRO A 151 -17.84 -23.97 9.56
CA PRO A 151 -19.26 -23.89 9.89
C PRO A 151 -19.51 -23.16 11.21
N ARG A 152 -20.52 -22.28 11.25
CA ARG A 152 -20.91 -21.58 12.48
C ARG A 152 -22.12 -22.25 13.10
N ILE A 153 -21.97 -22.82 14.30
CA ILE A 153 -23.09 -23.35 15.08
C ILE A 153 -23.98 -22.20 15.55
N ILE A 154 -25.28 -22.30 15.29
CA ILE A 154 -26.30 -21.30 15.67
C ILE A 154 -27.30 -21.84 16.69
N ASN A 155 -27.43 -23.16 16.80
CA ASN A 155 -28.22 -23.83 17.84
C ASN A 155 -27.53 -25.12 18.26
N PHE A 156 -27.64 -25.48 19.55
CA PHE A 156 -27.01 -26.68 20.09
C PHE A 156 -27.91 -27.30 21.16
N ASN A 157 -28.40 -28.51 20.90
CA ASN A 157 -29.30 -29.23 21.79
C ASN A 157 -28.61 -30.50 22.30
N VAL A 158 -28.67 -30.71 23.61
CA VAL A 158 -28.07 -31.87 24.25
C VAL A 158 -29.15 -32.87 24.62
N HIS A 159 -28.90 -34.16 24.38
CA HIS A 159 -29.81 -35.24 24.75
C HIS A 159 -29.30 -35.86 26.06
N VAL A 160 -29.84 -35.38 27.19
CA VAL A 160 -29.45 -35.85 28.53
C VAL A 160 -29.90 -37.31 28.75
N ASP A 161 -29.04 -38.10 29.40
CA ASP A 161 -29.39 -39.47 29.80
C ASP A 161 -30.39 -39.43 30.97
N LYS A 162 -31.66 -39.75 30.68
CA LYS A 162 -32.77 -39.72 31.65
C LYS A 162 -32.53 -40.62 32.86
N GLU A 163 -32.01 -41.83 32.66
CA GLU A 163 -31.79 -42.78 33.76
C GLU A 163 -30.72 -42.26 34.70
N TRP A 164 -29.62 -41.74 34.13
CA TRP A 164 -28.59 -41.08 34.91
C TRP A 164 -29.13 -39.86 35.66
N PHE A 165 -29.92 -39.02 34.99
CA PHE A 165 -30.50 -37.81 35.58
C PHE A 165 -31.39 -38.12 36.79
N TYR A 166 -32.25 -39.14 36.72
CA TYR A 166 -33.08 -39.54 37.87
C TYR A 166 -32.34 -40.36 38.95
N SER A 167 -31.12 -40.84 38.66
CA SER A 167 -30.29 -41.58 39.63
C SER A 167 -29.46 -40.69 40.58
N GLN A 168 -29.44 -39.39 40.34
CA GLN A 168 -28.63 -38.40 41.05
C GLN A 168 -29.52 -37.27 41.62
N ASN A 169 -29.02 -36.53 42.61
CA ASN A 169 -29.76 -35.44 43.28
C ASN A 169 -29.09 -34.05 43.16
N GLU A 170 -27.96 -33.95 42.46
CA GLU A 170 -27.18 -32.72 42.25
C GLU A 170 -27.87 -31.75 41.27
N TYR A 171 -28.43 -32.28 40.19
CA TYR A 171 -29.12 -31.52 39.14
C TYR A 171 -30.63 -31.78 39.18
N THR A 172 -31.40 -30.72 38.96
CA THR A 172 -32.87 -30.73 38.94
C THR A 172 -33.37 -30.14 37.63
N GLU A 173 -34.64 -30.36 37.28
CA GLU A 173 -35.23 -29.79 36.06
C GLU A 173 -35.17 -28.26 36.03
N ASN A 174 -35.16 -27.62 37.22
CA ASN A 174 -35.07 -26.17 37.35
C ASN A 174 -33.63 -25.63 37.22
N THR A 175 -32.61 -26.44 37.54
CA THR A 175 -31.20 -26.02 37.46
C THR A 175 -30.56 -26.33 36.11
N LEU A 176 -31.03 -27.41 35.45
CA LEU A 176 -30.48 -27.91 34.18
C LEU A 176 -30.34 -26.84 33.07
N PRO A 177 -31.36 -25.99 32.79
CA PRO A 177 -31.29 -25.03 31.70
C PRO A 177 -30.23 -23.93 31.91
N TYR A 178 -29.75 -23.75 33.14
CA TYR A 178 -28.86 -22.66 33.51
C TYR A 178 -27.42 -23.10 33.78
N LEU A 179 -27.11 -24.40 33.70
CA LEU A 179 -25.81 -24.97 34.08
C LEU A 179 -24.63 -24.38 33.32
N PHE A 180 -24.83 -23.99 32.06
CA PHE A 180 -23.80 -23.39 31.22
C PHE A 180 -24.15 -21.95 30.80
N LYS A 181 -25.09 -21.28 31.48
CA LYS A 181 -25.64 -19.99 31.06
C LYS A 181 -24.57 -18.90 30.83
N THR A 182 -23.49 -18.94 31.62
CA THR A 182 -22.41 -17.96 31.58
C THR A 182 -21.13 -18.51 30.93
N GLU A 183 -21.15 -19.77 30.50
CA GLU A 183 -19.98 -20.43 29.92
C GLU A 183 -19.88 -20.09 28.42
N LEU A 184 -18.66 -19.83 27.96
CA LEU A 184 -18.38 -19.61 26.55
C LEU A 184 -18.28 -20.96 25.81
N SER A 185 -18.51 -20.96 24.50
CA SER A 185 -18.53 -22.20 23.70
C SER A 185 -17.22 -22.99 23.70
N ASP A 186 -16.10 -22.33 23.95
CA ASP A 186 -14.76 -22.92 24.11
C ASP A 186 -14.52 -23.48 25.52
N ALA A 187 -15.38 -23.16 26.48
CA ALA A 187 -15.36 -23.67 27.86
C ALA A 187 -16.37 -24.80 28.12
N ILE A 188 -17.24 -25.12 27.15
CA ILE A 188 -18.22 -26.21 27.22
C ILE A 188 -17.74 -27.36 26.34
N PHE A 189 -17.52 -28.53 26.94
CA PHE A 189 -16.90 -29.68 26.30
C PHE A 189 -17.84 -30.87 26.18
N ILE A 190 -17.81 -31.51 25.02
CA ILE A 190 -18.32 -32.86 24.82
C ILE A 190 -17.17 -33.84 25.05
N ARG A 191 -17.36 -34.76 25.99
CA ARG A 191 -16.43 -35.85 26.30
C ARG A 191 -17.06 -37.19 25.92
N ASN A 192 -16.65 -37.75 24.79
CA ASN A 192 -17.07 -39.08 24.35
C ASN A 192 -16.05 -40.12 24.85
N ILE A 193 -16.38 -40.79 25.95
CA ILE A 193 -15.49 -41.77 26.59
C ILE A 193 -15.30 -42.99 25.67
N SER A 194 -16.36 -43.42 24.98
CA SER A 194 -16.31 -44.59 24.11
C SER A 194 -15.33 -44.43 22.94
N LYS A 195 -15.18 -43.21 22.43
CA LYS A 195 -14.24 -42.88 21.35
C LYS A 195 -12.91 -42.26 21.84
N GLY A 196 -12.77 -42.00 23.14
CA GLY A 196 -11.61 -41.30 23.70
C GLY A 196 -11.50 -39.84 23.25
N GLU A 197 -12.61 -39.19 22.88
CA GLU A 197 -12.63 -37.82 22.35
C GLU A 197 -13.06 -36.82 23.42
N LYS A 198 -12.44 -35.63 23.41
CA LYS A 198 -12.90 -34.45 24.14
C LYS A 198 -12.70 -33.21 23.26
N TYR A 199 -13.76 -32.44 23.05
CA TYR A 199 -13.72 -31.24 22.22
C TYR A 199 -14.76 -30.22 22.71
N SER A 200 -14.46 -28.93 22.57
CA SER A 200 -15.41 -27.88 22.92
C SER A 200 -16.50 -27.70 21.85
N ILE A 201 -17.58 -27.00 22.17
CA ILE A 201 -18.57 -26.58 21.16
C ILE A 201 -17.91 -25.67 20.11
N HIS A 202 -16.91 -24.87 20.52
CA HIS A 202 -16.10 -24.09 19.58
C HIS A 202 -15.33 -25.01 18.61
N ASP A 203 -14.62 -26.01 19.12
CA ASP A 203 -13.88 -26.97 18.29
C ASP A 203 -14.79 -27.76 17.35
N LEU A 204 -16.02 -28.07 17.79
CA LEU A 204 -17.01 -28.77 16.98
C LEU A 204 -17.27 -28.06 15.65
N SER A 205 -17.29 -26.73 15.63
CA SER A 205 -17.43 -25.94 14.40
C SER A 205 -16.41 -26.34 13.34
N ARG A 206 -15.15 -26.59 13.72
CA ARG A 206 -14.11 -27.08 12.82
C ARG A 206 -14.22 -28.59 12.56
N LEU A 207 -14.58 -29.38 13.58
CA LEU A 207 -14.73 -30.83 13.45
C LEU A 207 -15.88 -31.22 12.53
N LEU A 208 -16.92 -30.40 12.39
CA LEU A 208 -18.01 -30.63 11.43
C LEU A 208 -17.48 -30.81 10.01
N MET A 209 -16.41 -30.12 9.62
CA MET A 209 -15.77 -30.30 8.30
C MET A 209 -15.13 -31.68 8.09
N LYS A 210 -14.87 -32.41 9.18
CA LYS A 210 -14.38 -33.80 9.13
C LYS A 210 -15.50 -34.81 9.38
N LYS A 211 -16.51 -34.45 10.17
CA LYS A 211 -17.62 -35.31 10.60
C LYS A 211 -18.77 -35.36 9.59
N VAL A 212 -18.88 -34.37 8.70
CA VAL A 212 -19.93 -34.27 7.68
C VAL A 212 -19.31 -34.41 6.31
N ASP A 213 -19.61 -35.52 5.63
CA ASP A 213 -19.26 -35.70 4.23
C ASP A 213 -20.11 -34.79 3.33
N ASN A 214 -19.51 -34.24 2.28
CA ASN A 214 -20.20 -33.43 1.27
C ASN A 214 -21.05 -32.28 1.85
N MET A 215 -20.44 -31.47 2.73
CA MET A 215 -21.12 -30.32 3.34
C MET A 215 -21.77 -29.40 2.30
N VAL A 216 -23.04 -29.05 2.53
CA VAL A 216 -23.81 -28.16 1.67
C VAL A 216 -23.79 -26.75 2.25
N TYR A 217 -23.66 -25.73 1.40
CA TYR A 217 -23.74 -24.33 1.84
C TYR A 217 -25.15 -23.97 2.29
N GLY A 218 -25.25 -23.16 3.35
CA GLY A 218 -26.51 -22.77 3.98
C GLY A 218 -26.65 -23.35 5.38
N GLU A 219 -27.89 -23.39 5.86
CA GLU A 219 -28.25 -23.95 7.16
C GLU A 219 -28.39 -25.47 7.07
N ASN A 220 -27.78 -26.18 8.00
CA ASN A 220 -27.76 -27.63 8.04
C ASN A 220 -27.87 -28.11 9.50
N ILE A 221 -28.24 -29.38 9.67
CA ILE A 221 -28.33 -30.04 10.97
C ILE A 221 -27.32 -31.18 11.01
N TYR A 222 -26.62 -31.31 12.14
CA TYR A 222 -25.80 -32.46 12.46
C TYR A 222 -26.24 -33.05 13.79
N ALA A 223 -26.25 -34.37 13.90
CA ALA A 223 -26.55 -35.07 15.14
C ALA A 223 -25.54 -36.19 15.37
N GLU A 224 -25.10 -36.35 16.61
CA GLU A 224 -24.17 -37.40 17.01
C GLU A 224 -24.69 -38.11 18.26
N LYS A 225 -24.78 -39.44 18.17
CA LYS A 225 -25.03 -40.30 19.33
C LYS A 225 -23.74 -40.51 20.11
N ILE A 226 -23.86 -40.53 21.42
CA ILE A 226 -22.76 -40.76 22.36
C ILE A 226 -23.16 -41.92 23.26
N ASP A 227 -22.53 -43.07 23.04
CA ASP A 227 -22.85 -44.31 23.77
C ASP A 227 -22.47 -44.19 25.26
N ASN A 228 -21.34 -43.55 25.55
CA ASN A 228 -20.92 -43.21 26.90
C ASN A 228 -20.11 -41.92 26.88
N GLY A 229 -20.64 -40.88 27.52
CA GLY A 229 -20.01 -39.58 27.55
C GLY A 229 -20.79 -38.54 28.30
N TYR A 230 -20.20 -37.36 28.36
CA TYR A 230 -20.68 -36.25 29.17
C TYR A 230 -20.57 -34.93 28.41
N ILE A 231 -21.41 -33.97 28.77
CA ILE A 231 -21.13 -32.55 28.58
C ILE A 231 -20.60 -31.98 29.90
N GLU A 232 -19.48 -31.27 29.85
CA GLU A 232 -18.80 -30.76 31.04
C GLU A 232 -18.22 -29.36 30.78
N ASN A 233 -18.12 -28.53 31.82
CA ASN A 233 -17.35 -27.28 31.73
C ASN A 233 -15.84 -27.56 31.81
N ALA A 234 -15.02 -26.52 31.58
CA ALA A 234 -13.56 -26.65 31.45
C ALA A 234 -12.88 -27.40 32.61
N ASN A 235 -13.27 -27.09 33.86
CA ASN A 235 -12.72 -27.71 35.07
C ASN A 235 -13.49 -28.98 35.51
N SER A 236 -14.52 -29.40 34.76
CA SER A 236 -15.40 -30.53 35.08
C SER A 236 -16.14 -30.41 36.42
N SER A 237 -16.29 -29.19 36.96
CA SER A 237 -17.10 -28.94 38.16
C SER A 237 -18.59 -29.08 37.88
N VAL A 238 -19.01 -28.89 36.62
CA VAL A 238 -20.36 -29.17 36.14
C VAL A 238 -20.25 -30.26 35.08
N LYS A 239 -20.97 -31.37 35.26
CA LYS A 239 -20.85 -32.53 34.39
C LYS A 239 -22.16 -33.30 34.27
N MET A 240 -22.68 -33.42 33.06
CA MET A 240 -23.92 -34.15 32.78
C MET A 240 -23.72 -35.30 31.81
N LYS A 241 -24.30 -36.46 32.11
CA LYS A 241 -24.26 -37.61 31.20
C LYS A 241 -25.24 -37.41 30.05
N ILE A 242 -24.80 -37.72 28.83
CA ILE A 242 -25.56 -37.47 27.60
C ILE A 242 -25.61 -38.72 26.73
N LYS A 243 -26.71 -38.88 25.97
CA LYS A 243 -26.86 -39.90 24.93
C LYS A 243 -26.50 -39.38 23.54
N GLY A 244 -26.25 -38.07 23.41
CA GLY A 244 -25.92 -37.43 22.15
C GLY A 244 -26.21 -35.93 22.18
N TYR A 245 -26.10 -35.32 21.01
CA TYR A 245 -26.48 -33.93 20.77
C TYR A 245 -26.90 -33.77 19.30
N ASP A 246 -27.62 -32.69 19.03
CA ASP A 246 -27.80 -32.16 17.69
C ASP A 246 -27.44 -30.67 17.66
N CYS A 247 -27.00 -30.20 16.51
CA CYS A 247 -26.72 -28.80 16.30
C CYS A 247 -27.16 -28.33 14.91
N THR A 248 -27.65 -27.10 14.87
CA THR A 248 -27.88 -26.38 13.62
C THR A 248 -26.66 -25.51 13.36
N TYR A 249 -26.08 -25.61 12.16
CA TYR A 249 -24.94 -24.82 11.75
C TYR A 249 -25.14 -24.19 10.37
N ILE A 250 -24.45 -23.08 10.12
CA ILE A 250 -24.40 -22.42 8.82
C ILE A 250 -23.03 -22.64 8.21
N TYR A 251 -22.96 -23.29 7.05
CA TYR A 251 -21.75 -23.39 6.24
C TYR A 251 -21.79 -22.39 5.09
N ARG A 252 -20.77 -21.52 4.99
CA ARG A 252 -20.75 -20.43 4.01
C ARG A 252 -19.83 -20.77 2.84
N LYS A 253 -20.14 -20.21 1.68
CA LYS A 253 -19.22 -20.23 0.53
C LYS A 253 -17.87 -19.60 0.92
N PRO A 254 -16.75 -20.05 0.32
CA PRO A 254 -15.46 -19.40 0.50
C PRO A 254 -15.55 -17.91 0.19
N ILE A 255 -14.80 -17.12 0.95
CA ILE A 255 -14.61 -15.71 0.66
C ILE A 255 -13.51 -15.62 -0.38
N GLU A 256 -13.82 -15.07 -1.55
CA GLU A 256 -12.85 -14.75 -2.59
C GLU A 256 -12.59 -13.25 -2.57
N ASP A 257 -11.33 -12.88 -2.49
CA ASP A 257 -10.89 -11.49 -2.54
C ASP A 257 -9.74 -11.32 -3.53
N VAL A 258 -9.75 -10.19 -4.24
CA VAL A 258 -8.69 -9.81 -5.18
C VAL A 258 -8.26 -8.40 -4.83
N SER A 259 -7.02 -8.27 -4.37
CA SER A 259 -6.38 -7.00 -4.08
C SER A 259 -5.30 -6.73 -5.11
N ILE A 260 -5.30 -5.53 -5.70
CA ILE A 260 -4.28 -5.10 -6.67
C ILE A 260 -3.53 -3.93 -6.05
N ILE A 261 -2.20 -4.05 -6.02
CA ILE A 261 -1.30 -2.96 -5.68
C ILE A 261 -0.66 -2.52 -7.00
N ASP A 262 -1.00 -1.32 -7.50
CA ASP A 262 -0.37 -0.73 -8.68
C ASP A 262 0.62 0.37 -8.25
N PHE A 263 1.91 0.12 -8.42
CA PHE A 263 2.97 1.06 -8.06
C PHE A 263 3.00 2.28 -8.99
N SER A 264 2.41 2.17 -10.18
CA SER A 264 2.32 3.26 -11.14
C SER A 264 1.49 4.43 -10.61
N GLU A 265 0.52 4.17 -9.75
CA GLU A 265 -0.30 5.21 -9.12
C GLU A 265 0.48 6.04 -8.08
N GLN A 266 1.61 5.53 -7.59
CA GLN A 266 2.43 6.21 -6.60
C GLN A 266 3.46 7.15 -7.23
N ILE A 267 3.68 7.07 -8.54
CA ILE A 267 4.65 7.90 -9.25
C ILE A 267 4.10 9.31 -9.42
N LYS A 268 4.89 10.31 -9.04
CA LYS A 268 4.62 11.73 -9.29
C LYS A 268 5.24 12.19 -10.60
N ALA A 269 6.50 11.82 -10.87
CA ALA A 269 7.17 12.05 -12.14
C ALA A 269 8.42 11.17 -12.29
N ILE A 270 8.85 10.99 -13.53
CA ILE A 270 10.20 10.55 -13.90
C ILE A 270 11.03 11.79 -14.18
N VAL A 271 12.23 11.86 -13.60
CA VAL A 271 13.25 12.87 -13.87
C VAL A 271 14.38 12.19 -14.62
N GLU A 272 14.54 12.54 -15.88
CA GLU A 272 15.58 11.99 -16.74
C GLU A 272 16.59 13.09 -17.08
N ASP A 273 17.87 12.86 -16.79
CA ASP A 273 18.94 13.71 -17.29
C ASP A 273 19.17 13.39 -18.76
N PHE A 274 18.82 14.32 -19.65
CA PHE A 274 18.76 14.09 -21.09
C PHE A 274 20.15 13.84 -21.72
N ILE A 275 21.21 14.27 -21.05
CA ILE A 275 22.57 14.07 -21.54
C ILE A 275 23.04 12.66 -21.20
N THR A 276 22.86 12.24 -19.95
CA THR A 276 23.37 10.97 -19.43
C THR A 276 22.40 9.80 -19.54
N GLY A 277 21.11 10.06 -19.77
CA GLY A 277 20.03 9.06 -19.74
C GLY A 277 19.63 8.59 -18.34
N LYS A 278 20.28 9.09 -17.28
CA LYS A 278 20.00 8.67 -15.90
C LYS A 278 18.60 9.10 -15.48
N LYS A 279 17.82 8.16 -14.96
CA LYS A 279 16.46 8.38 -14.46
C LYS A 279 16.42 8.36 -12.94
N LYS A 280 15.57 9.21 -12.36
CA LYS A 280 15.12 9.17 -10.97
C LYS A 280 13.61 9.11 -10.94
N TRP A 281 13.06 8.26 -10.09
CA TRP A 281 11.62 8.15 -9.87
C TRP A 281 11.25 8.97 -8.65
N VAL A 282 10.35 9.94 -8.82
CA VAL A 282 9.83 10.72 -7.70
C VAL A 282 8.43 10.25 -7.39
N LEU A 283 8.21 9.79 -6.17
CA LEU A 283 6.93 9.31 -5.69
C LEU A 283 6.06 10.46 -5.16
N LYS A 284 4.74 10.27 -5.11
CA LYS A 284 3.77 11.24 -4.58
C LYS A 284 4.01 11.61 -3.12
N ASN A 285 4.60 10.71 -2.34
CA ASN A 285 5.00 10.97 -0.95
C ASN A 285 6.37 11.68 -0.84
N GLY A 286 7.00 12.03 -1.97
CA GLY A 286 8.26 12.78 -2.04
C GLY A 286 9.52 11.92 -1.96
N ILE A 287 9.41 10.59 -1.83
CA ILE A 287 10.56 9.68 -1.91
C ILE A 287 11.12 9.70 -3.33
N VAL A 288 12.45 9.70 -3.43
CA VAL A 288 13.18 9.58 -4.69
C VAL A 288 13.86 8.22 -4.75
N LYS A 289 13.74 7.52 -5.87
CA LYS A 289 14.37 6.23 -6.16
C LYS A 289 15.24 6.30 -7.40
#